data_AF-U6DIV6-F1
#
_entry.id   AF-U6DIV6-F1
#
_cell.length_a   1.000
_cell.length_b   1.000
_cell.length_c   1.000
_cell.angle_alpha   90.00
_cell.angle_beta   90.00
_cell.angle_gamma   90.00
#
_symmetry.space_group_name_H-M   'P 1'
#
loop_
_entity.id
_entity.type
_entity.pdbx_description
1 polymer ?
#
loop_
_entity_poly.entity_id
_entity_poly.type
_entity_poly.pdbx_seq_one_letter_code
_entity_poly.pdbx_strand_id
1 'polypeptide(L)'
;MPLELTQSRVQKIWIPVDHRPSLPRSCGPKLTNSPTVIVMVGLPARGKTYISKKLTRYLNWIGVPTKVFNVGEYRREAVKQYSSYSFFRPDNEEAMKVRKQCALAALRDVKSYLTKEGGQIAVFDATNTTRERRHMILHFAKENDFKVFFIESVCDDPMVVASNIMEVKISSPDYKDCNSAEAMDDFMKRISCYEASYQPLDPDKYDRDLSLIKVIDVGRRFLVNRVQDHIQSRI
;
A
#
# COMPACT_ATOMS: atom_id res chain seq x y z
N MET A 1 32.51 33.16 15.58
CA MET A 1 31.48 34.17 15.24
C MET A 1 30.27 33.93 16.13
N PRO A 2 29.65 34.95 16.74
CA PRO A 2 28.44 34.77 17.53
C PRO A 2 27.31 34.20 16.64
N LEU A 3 26.42 33.40 17.25
CA LEU A 3 25.29 32.76 16.56
C LEU A 3 24.22 33.82 16.25
N GLU A 4 24.29 34.41 15.05
CA GLU A 4 23.29 35.37 14.58
C GLU A 4 22.06 34.62 14.01
N LEU A 5 20.87 34.97 14.52
CA LEU A 5 19.60 34.35 14.13
C LEU A 5 18.64 35.41 13.57
N THR A 6 17.80 35.00 12.63
CA THR A 6 16.68 35.79 12.13
C THR A 6 15.39 34.98 12.20
N GLN A 7 14.26 35.65 12.42
CA GLN A 7 12.96 34.99 12.51
C GLN A 7 12.26 35.01 11.14
N SER A 8 11.87 33.83 10.66
CA SER A 8 11.10 33.71 9.42
C SER A 8 9.77 34.48 9.52
N ARG A 9 9.45 35.26 8.49
CA ARG A 9 8.30 36.19 8.52
C ARG A 9 6.96 35.50 8.69
N VAL A 10 6.78 34.32 8.10
CA VAL A 10 5.50 33.59 8.08
C VAL A 10 5.39 32.65 9.27
N GLN A 11 6.27 31.65 9.36
CA GLN A 11 6.18 30.59 10.36
C GLN A 11 6.72 30.99 11.73
N LYS A 12 7.37 32.16 11.85
CA LYS A 12 7.98 32.66 13.09
C LYS A 12 9.05 31.73 13.69
N ILE A 13 9.62 30.85 12.86
CA ILE A 13 10.74 29.98 13.22
C ILE A 13 12.04 30.77 13.18
N TRP A 14 12.83 30.69 14.24
CA TRP A 14 14.20 31.22 14.28
C TRP A 14 15.14 30.34 13.46
N ILE A 15 15.80 30.94 12.48
CA ILE A 15 16.77 30.28 11.61
C ILE A 15 18.11 31.03 11.64
N PRO A 16 19.24 30.35 11.41
CA PRO A 16 20.52 31.03 11.23
C PRO A 16 20.44 32.05 10.09
N VAL A 17 21.09 33.19 10.26
CA VAL A 17 21.22 34.16 9.16
C VAL A 17 22.04 33.52 8.03
N ASP A 18 21.43 33.37 6.86
CA ASP A 18 22.06 32.78 5.67
C ASP A 18 22.76 33.87 4.85
N HIS A 19 24.03 34.17 5.18
CA HIS A 19 24.90 35.03 4.37
C HIS A 19 25.43 34.24 3.16
N ARG A 20 24.57 34.06 2.14
CA ARG A 20 24.94 33.29 0.95
C ARG A 20 26.17 33.88 0.25
N PRO A 21 27.16 33.06 -0.14
CA PRO A 21 28.28 33.51 -0.94
C PRO A 21 27.82 33.90 -2.35
N SER A 22 28.70 34.56 -3.12
CA SER A 22 28.44 35.01 -4.50
C SER A 22 27.92 33.90 -5.43
N LEU A 23 28.31 32.65 -5.18
CA LEU A 23 27.80 31.46 -5.84
C LEU A 23 27.05 30.59 -4.83
N PRO A 24 25.74 30.82 -4.62
CA PRO A 24 24.95 30.05 -3.68
C PRO A 24 24.82 28.59 -4.15
N ARG A 25 25.11 27.64 -3.26
CA ARG A 25 24.89 26.21 -3.50
C ARG A 25 23.58 25.78 -2.84
N SER A 26 22.74 25.09 -3.60
CA SER A 26 21.59 24.39 -3.05
C SER A 26 21.98 22.95 -2.74
N CYS A 27 21.79 22.51 -1.50
CA CYS A 27 21.74 21.08 -1.22
C CYS A 27 20.34 20.61 -1.59
N GLY A 28 20.24 19.61 -2.48
CA GLY A 28 18.97 18.96 -2.79
C GLY A 28 18.26 18.48 -1.51
N PRO A 29 16.93 18.32 -1.54
CA PRO A 29 16.15 17.97 -0.36
C PRO A 29 16.67 16.68 0.25
N LYS A 30 17.26 16.78 1.46
CA LYS A 30 17.65 15.61 2.25
C LYS A 30 16.44 15.22 3.08
N LEU A 31 15.80 14.10 2.73
CA LEU A 31 14.82 13.49 3.62
C LEU A 31 15.58 13.02 4.87
N THR A 32 15.20 13.53 6.04
CA THR A 32 15.84 13.17 7.31
C THR A 32 15.50 11.74 7.75
N ASN A 33 14.48 11.13 7.15
CA ASN A 33 14.04 9.76 7.37
C ASN A 33 13.84 9.04 6.03
N SER A 34 14.24 7.77 5.94
CA SER A 34 13.94 6.92 4.77
C SER A 34 12.43 6.81 4.55
N PRO A 35 11.93 7.01 3.31
CA PRO A 35 10.54 6.77 2.96
C PRO A 35 10.08 5.34 3.27
N THR A 36 8.77 5.16 3.45
CA THR A 36 8.18 3.86 3.79
C THR A 36 7.19 3.39 2.73
N VAL A 37 7.30 2.12 2.33
CA VAL A 37 6.29 1.41 1.55
C VAL A 37 5.41 0.61 2.51
N ILE A 38 4.14 0.98 2.63
CA ILE A 38 3.14 0.20 3.33
C ILE A 38 2.59 -0.85 2.37
N VAL A 39 2.69 -2.13 2.72
CA VAL A 39 2.27 -3.24 1.86
C VAL A 39 1.01 -3.87 2.42
N MET A 40 -0.11 -3.69 1.72
CA MET A 40 -1.37 -4.32 2.11
C MET A 40 -1.33 -5.82 1.79
N VAL A 41 -1.81 -6.67 2.69
CA VAL A 41 -1.84 -8.13 2.53
C VAL A 41 -3.22 -8.67 2.89
N GLY A 42 -3.70 -9.66 2.12
CA GLY A 42 -4.91 -10.42 2.43
C GLY A 42 -5.82 -10.64 1.23
N LEU A 43 -6.84 -11.48 1.42
CA LEU A 43 -7.80 -11.86 0.37
C LEU A 43 -8.67 -10.67 -0.11
N PRO A 44 -9.26 -10.71 -1.32
CA PRO A 44 -10.18 -9.67 -1.81
C PRO A 44 -11.36 -9.43 -0.85
N ALA A 45 -11.96 -8.24 -0.80
CA ALA A 45 -13.07 -7.92 0.14
C ALA A 45 -12.76 -8.04 1.65
N ARG A 46 -11.49 -7.97 2.06
CA ARG A 46 -11.06 -7.90 3.48
C ARG A 46 -10.71 -6.47 3.92
N GLY A 47 -11.37 -5.45 3.37
CA GLY A 47 -11.18 -4.06 3.81
C GLY A 47 -9.83 -3.38 3.48
N LYS A 48 -8.89 -4.02 2.75
CA LYS A 48 -7.58 -3.43 2.42
C LYS A 48 -7.67 -2.02 1.82
N THR A 49 -8.43 -1.83 0.74
CA THR A 49 -8.61 -0.51 0.11
C THR A 49 -9.26 0.52 1.06
N TYR A 50 -10.14 0.07 1.97
CA TYR A 50 -10.71 0.95 3.00
C TYR A 50 -9.62 1.43 3.96
N ILE A 51 -8.81 0.51 4.49
CA ILE A 51 -7.68 0.82 5.37
C ILE A 51 -6.70 1.75 4.64
N SER A 52 -6.31 1.42 3.40
CA SER A 52 -5.40 2.25 2.59
C SER A 52 -5.90 3.68 2.46
N LYS A 53 -7.15 3.88 2.02
CA LYS A 53 -7.71 5.23 1.84
C LYS A 53 -7.85 5.98 3.15
N LYS A 54 -8.33 5.32 4.21
CA LYS A 54 -8.53 5.94 5.52
C LYS A 54 -7.20 6.33 6.16
N LEU A 55 -6.20 5.47 6.07
CA LEU A 55 -4.86 5.70 6.57
C LEU A 55 -4.16 6.83 5.80
N THR A 56 -4.19 6.79 4.46
CA THR A 56 -3.66 7.87 3.62
C THR A 56 -4.31 9.22 3.93
N ARG A 57 -5.63 9.25 4.17
CA ARG A 57 -6.32 10.49 4.57
C ARG A 57 -5.79 11.02 5.91
N TYR A 58 -5.64 10.14 6.90
CA TYR A 58 -5.12 10.53 8.22
C TYR A 58 -3.68 11.05 8.15
N LEU A 59 -2.79 10.32 7.46
CA LEU A 59 -1.38 10.68 7.36
C LEU A 59 -1.18 12.01 6.63
N ASN A 60 -1.90 12.25 5.53
CA ASN A 60 -1.84 13.56 4.86
C ASN A 60 -2.38 14.68 5.75
N TRP A 61 -3.44 14.44 6.53
CA TRP A 61 -4.00 15.43 7.45
C TRP A 61 -3.01 15.87 8.53
N ILE A 62 -2.19 14.96 9.06
CA ILE A 62 -1.12 15.29 10.03
C ILE A 62 0.17 15.81 9.36
N GLY A 63 0.15 16.05 8.04
CA GLY A 63 1.29 16.63 7.31
C GLY A 63 2.33 15.61 6.84
N VAL A 64 1.98 14.32 6.73
CA VAL A 64 2.86 13.26 6.21
C VAL A 64 2.43 12.90 4.78
N PRO A 65 3.16 13.34 3.73
CA PRO A 65 2.79 13.12 2.33
C PRO A 65 2.65 11.63 2.02
N THR A 66 1.41 11.21 1.74
CA THR A 66 1.06 9.80 1.55
C THR A 66 0.20 9.61 0.29
N LYS A 67 0.48 8.56 -0.48
CA LYS A 67 -0.30 8.21 -1.69
C LYS A 67 -0.59 6.71 -1.76
N VAL A 68 -1.78 6.36 -2.26
CA VAL A 68 -2.19 4.96 -2.52
C VAL A 68 -1.84 4.58 -3.96
N PHE A 69 -1.30 3.39 -4.13
CA PHE A 69 -1.02 2.76 -5.42
C PHE A 69 -1.82 1.45 -5.50
N ASN A 70 -3.02 1.52 -6.08
CA ASN A 70 -3.93 0.38 -6.17
C ASN A 70 -3.68 -0.42 -7.45
N VAL A 71 -3.11 -1.61 -7.34
CA VAL A 71 -2.76 -2.45 -8.52
C VAL A 71 -4.00 -2.85 -9.33
N GLY A 72 -5.19 -2.85 -8.73
CA GLY A 72 -6.46 -3.07 -9.42
C GLY A 72 -6.82 -1.96 -10.40
N GLU A 73 -6.42 -0.71 -10.13
CA GLU A 73 -6.58 0.44 -11.04
C GLU A 73 -5.67 0.31 -12.25
N TYR A 74 -4.37 0.03 -12.03
CA TYR A 74 -3.41 -0.28 -13.10
C TYR A 74 -3.89 -1.42 -13.99
N ARG A 75 -4.50 -2.46 -13.41
CA ARG A 75 -5.07 -3.57 -14.18
C ARG A 75 -6.24 -3.12 -15.04
N ARG A 76 -7.15 -2.27 -14.54
CA ARG A 76 -8.29 -1.77 -15.33
C ARG A 76 -7.85 -0.87 -16.47
N GLU A 77 -6.75 -0.15 -16.30
CA GLU A 77 -6.15 0.65 -17.38
C GLU A 77 -5.51 -0.25 -18.45
N ALA A 78 -4.79 -1.30 -18.04
CA ALA A 78 -4.16 -2.25 -18.96
C ALA A 78 -5.17 -3.18 -19.67
N VAL A 79 -6.28 -3.53 -19.00
CA VAL A 79 -7.31 -4.45 -19.49
C VAL A 79 -8.65 -3.71 -19.52
N LYS A 80 -9.02 -3.23 -20.71
CA LYS A 80 -10.15 -2.31 -20.94
C LYS A 80 -11.50 -2.81 -20.44
N GLN A 81 -11.75 -4.12 -20.47
CA GLN A 81 -13.01 -4.70 -20.04
C GLN A 81 -12.76 -5.95 -19.19
N TYR A 82 -13.32 -5.97 -17.99
CA TYR A 82 -13.36 -7.17 -17.16
C TYR A 82 -14.50 -8.07 -17.64
N SER A 83 -14.24 -9.37 -17.76
CA SER A 83 -15.25 -10.35 -18.15
C SER A 83 -15.70 -11.19 -16.96
N SER A 84 -14.79 -11.91 -16.31
CA SER A 84 -15.12 -12.77 -15.17
C SER A 84 -13.89 -13.15 -14.35
N TYR A 85 -14.13 -13.88 -13.25
CA TYR A 85 -13.14 -14.41 -12.32
C TYR A 85 -12.08 -15.30 -12.99
N SER A 86 -12.36 -15.80 -14.20
CA SER A 86 -11.43 -16.55 -15.05
C SER A 86 -10.08 -15.84 -15.25
N PHE A 87 -10.08 -14.50 -15.28
CA PHE A 87 -8.87 -13.69 -15.32
C PHE A 87 -7.98 -13.87 -14.07
N PHE A 88 -8.58 -14.21 -12.93
CA PHE A 88 -7.86 -14.36 -11.66
C PHE A 88 -7.39 -15.77 -11.37
N ARG A 89 -7.76 -16.76 -12.19
CA ARG A 89 -7.35 -18.14 -11.98
C ARG A 89 -5.82 -18.28 -11.96
N PRO A 90 -5.28 -19.21 -11.16
CA PRO A 90 -3.83 -19.42 -11.05
C PRO A 90 -3.23 -20.07 -12.31
N ASP A 91 -4.01 -20.84 -13.06
CA ASP A 91 -3.63 -21.51 -14.32
C ASP A 91 -3.69 -20.58 -15.54
N ASN A 92 -4.22 -19.35 -15.39
CA ASN A 92 -4.25 -18.36 -16.45
C ASN A 92 -2.90 -17.62 -16.55
N GLU A 93 -1.95 -18.21 -17.28
CA GLU A 93 -0.59 -17.68 -17.43
C GLU A 93 -0.55 -16.25 -18.00
N GLU A 94 -1.38 -15.96 -18.99
CA GLU A 94 -1.44 -14.63 -19.62
C GLU A 94 -1.91 -13.58 -18.60
N ALA A 95 -3.00 -13.84 -17.90
CA ALA A 95 -3.50 -12.92 -16.88
C ALA A 95 -2.54 -12.82 -15.68
N MET A 96 -1.80 -13.89 -15.35
CA MET A 96 -0.72 -13.83 -14.34
C MET A 96 0.41 -12.89 -14.79
N LYS A 97 0.84 -12.96 -16.05
CA LYS A 97 1.85 -12.04 -16.63
C LYS A 97 1.36 -10.60 -16.59
N VAL A 98 0.13 -10.33 -17.02
CA VAL A 98 -0.48 -8.99 -16.99
C VAL A 98 -0.57 -8.45 -15.55
N ARG A 99 -1.06 -9.26 -14.59
CA ARG A 99 -1.13 -8.87 -13.17
C ARG A 99 0.26 -8.57 -12.58
N LYS A 100 1.28 -9.33 -12.97
CA LYS A 100 2.67 -9.08 -12.56
C LYS A 100 3.18 -7.77 -13.14
N GLN A 101 2.93 -7.49 -14.42
CA GLN A 101 3.31 -6.24 -15.06
C GLN A 101 2.60 -5.03 -14.43
N CYS A 102 1.33 -5.14 -14.08
CA CYS A 102 0.59 -4.08 -13.38
C CYS A 102 1.21 -3.77 -12.00
N ALA A 103 1.60 -4.82 -11.26
CA ALA A 103 2.28 -4.65 -9.97
C ALA A 103 3.65 -3.97 -10.14
N LEU A 104 4.42 -4.34 -11.16
CA LEU A 104 5.71 -3.70 -11.46
C LEU A 104 5.53 -2.24 -11.91
N ALA A 105 4.51 -1.94 -12.70
CA ALA A 105 4.18 -0.57 -13.09
C ALA A 105 3.87 0.30 -11.86
N ALA A 106 3.02 -0.20 -10.96
CA ALA A 106 2.73 0.48 -9.69
C ALA A 106 4.00 0.67 -8.83
N LEU A 107 4.90 -0.30 -8.76
CA LEU A 107 6.18 -0.14 -8.03
C LEU A 107 7.10 0.91 -8.67
N ARG A 108 7.11 1.06 -10.00
CA ARG A 108 7.84 2.16 -10.67
C ARG A 108 7.31 3.52 -10.24
N ASP A 109 6.00 3.66 -10.14
CA ASP A 109 5.38 4.92 -9.70
C ASP A 109 5.59 5.16 -8.20
N VAL A 110 5.59 4.11 -7.37
CA VAL A 110 6.02 4.19 -5.96
C VAL A 110 7.43 4.75 -5.87
N LYS A 111 8.37 4.25 -6.67
CA LYS A 111 9.75 4.75 -6.71
C LYS A 111 9.78 6.23 -7.10
N SER A 112 9.07 6.62 -8.17
CA SER A 112 8.98 8.02 -8.59
C SER A 112 8.47 8.91 -7.45
N TYR A 113 7.37 8.51 -6.82
CA TYR A 113 6.73 9.28 -5.77
C TYR A 113 7.64 9.49 -4.56
N LEU A 114 8.27 8.43 -4.07
CA LEU A 114 9.12 8.48 -2.88
C LEU A 114 10.49 9.14 -3.12
N THR A 115 11.02 9.10 -4.34
CA THR A 115 12.36 9.65 -4.63
C THR A 115 12.36 11.02 -5.31
N LYS A 116 11.33 11.35 -6.10
CA LYS A 116 11.31 12.54 -6.96
C LYS A 116 10.21 13.54 -6.60
N GLU A 117 9.09 13.08 -6.04
CA GLU A 117 7.90 13.91 -5.79
C GLU A 117 7.78 14.38 -4.33
N GLY A 118 8.76 14.03 -3.48
CA GLY A 118 8.74 14.40 -2.05
C GLY A 118 7.75 13.58 -1.21
N GLY A 119 7.26 12.45 -1.73
CA GLY A 119 6.44 11.52 -0.96
C GLY A 119 7.20 10.88 0.20
N GLN A 120 6.53 10.66 1.33
CA GLN A 120 7.13 9.98 2.48
C GLN A 120 6.58 8.56 2.67
N ILE A 121 5.31 8.34 2.36
CA ILE A 121 4.66 7.03 2.51
C ILE A 121 3.92 6.64 1.23
N ALA A 122 4.24 5.46 0.71
CA ALA A 122 3.50 4.86 -0.40
C ALA A 122 2.71 3.64 0.09
N VAL A 123 1.39 3.67 -0.04
CA VAL A 123 0.53 2.52 0.30
C VAL A 123 0.31 1.67 -0.94
N PHE A 124 0.96 0.52 -1.00
CA PHE A 124 0.86 -0.44 -2.09
C PHE A 124 -0.35 -1.37 -1.85
N ASP A 125 -1.50 -1.00 -2.44
CA ASP A 125 -2.79 -1.70 -2.26
C ASP A 125 -2.98 -2.80 -3.31
N ALA A 126 -2.67 -4.03 -2.90
CA ALA A 126 -2.91 -5.26 -3.65
C ALA A 126 -3.19 -6.42 -2.69
N THR A 127 -3.43 -7.63 -3.21
CA THR A 127 -3.62 -8.83 -2.37
C THR A 127 -2.34 -9.27 -1.67
N ASN A 128 -1.21 -9.28 -2.39
CA ASN A 128 0.13 -9.66 -1.89
C ASN A 128 0.12 -10.93 -1.03
N THR A 129 -0.74 -11.88 -1.41
CA THR A 129 -1.06 -13.09 -0.64
C THR A 129 0.05 -14.14 -0.67
N THR A 130 0.96 -14.11 -1.65
CA THR A 130 2.06 -15.07 -1.76
C THR A 130 3.35 -14.51 -1.18
N ARG A 131 4.18 -15.39 -0.61
CA ARG A 131 5.52 -15.03 -0.11
C ARG A 131 6.42 -14.53 -1.23
N GLU A 132 6.37 -15.16 -2.40
CA GLU A 132 7.13 -14.72 -3.60
C GLU A 132 6.87 -13.25 -3.93
N ARG A 133 5.59 -12.83 -3.94
CA ARG A 133 5.22 -11.44 -4.20
C ARG A 133 5.80 -10.50 -3.14
N ARG A 134 5.70 -10.87 -1.86
CA ARG A 134 6.23 -10.06 -0.75
C ARG A 134 7.76 -9.96 -0.78
N HIS A 135 8.47 -11.04 -1.15
CA HIS A 135 9.92 -11.02 -1.34
C HIS A 135 10.34 -10.09 -2.48
N MET A 136 9.60 -10.07 -3.59
CA MET A 136 9.85 -9.14 -4.68
C MET A 136 9.70 -7.67 -4.24
N ILE A 137 8.66 -7.37 -3.43
CA ILE A 137 8.47 -6.01 -2.89
C ILE A 137 9.57 -5.65 -1.89
N LEU A 138 9.97 -6.58 -1.02
CA LEU A 138 11.09 -6.38 -0.07
C LEU A 138 12.40 -6.11 -0.80
N HIS A 139 12.69 -6.85 -1.87
CA HIS A 139 13.86 -6.63 -2.70
C HIS A 139 13.84 -5.25 -3.35
N PHE A 140 12.71 -4.88 -3.97
CA PHE A 140 12.50 -3.53 -4.51
C PHE A 140 12.73 -2.45 -3.45
N ALA A 141 12.20 -2.61 -2.24
CA ALA A 141 12.36 -1.62 -1.19
C ALA A 141 13.82 -1.51 -0.73
N LYS A 142 14.51 -2.65 -0.57
CA LYS A 142 15.93 -2.71 -0.20
C LYS A 142 16.83 -2.02 -1.22
N GLU A 143 16.59 -2.22 -2.51
CA GLU A 143 17.38 -1.59 -3.59
C GLU A 143 17.19 -0.07 -3.70
N ASN A 144 16.11 0.47 -3.10
CA ASN A 144 15.79 1.88 -3.15
C ASN A 144 15.85 2.55 -1.75
N ASP A 145 16.43 1.88 -0.76
CA ASP A 145 16.58 2.35 0.62
C ASP A 145 15.25 2.76 1.28
N PHE A 146 14.17 2.06 0.93
CA PHE A 146 12.85 2.24 1.54
C PHE A 146 12.64 1.27 2.69
N LYS A 147 11.96 1.75 3.74
CA LYS A 147 11.40 0.88 4.78
C LYS A 147 10.16 0.16 4.26
N VAL A 148 9.85 -0.99 4.83
CA VAL A 148 8.64 -1.76 4.52
C VAL A 148 7.85 -2.02 5.79
N PHE A 149 6.55 -1.74 5.74
CA PHE A 149 5.62 -2.05 6.82
C PHE A 149 4.40 -2.79 6.26
N PHE A 150 4.17 -4.02 6.70
CA PHE A 150 3.05 -4.82 6.20
C PHE A 150 1.79 -4.60 7.06
N ILE A 151 0.65 -4.44 6.39
CA ILE A 151 -0.66 -4.45 7.03
C ILE A 151 -1.48 -5.58 6.42
N GLU A 152 -1.63 -6.66 7.19
CA GLU A 152 -2.47 -7.79 6.79
C GLU A 152 -3.86 -7.67 7.41
N SER A 153 -4.90 -7.81 6.59
CA SER A 153 -6.28 -7.88 7.05
C SER A 153 -6.81 -9.30 6.88
N VAL A 154 -7.12 -9.95 8.00
CA VAL A 154 -7.65 -11.31 8.08
C VAL A 154 -9.07 -11.23 8.64
N CYS A 155 -10.01 -11.83 7.90
CA CYS A 155 -11.40 -11.93 8.31
C CYS A 155 -12.01 -13.13 7.58
N ASP A 156 -12.44 -14.11 8.37
CA ASP A 156 -13.06 -15.35 7.89
C ASP A 156 -14.58 -15.34 8.08
N ASP A 157 -15.15 -14.25 8.64
CA ASP A 157 -16.59 -14.08 8.79
C ASP A 157 -17.26 -13.87 7.41
N PRO A 158 -18.10 -14.82 6.96
CA PRO A 158 -18.74 -14.75 5.65
C PRO A 158 -19.73 -13.58 5.56
N MET A 159 -20.33 -13.15 6.67
CA MET A 159 -21.26 -12.00 6.69
C MET A 159 -20.50 -10.69 6.44
N VAL A 160 -19.32 -10.54 7.03
CA VAL A 160 -18.45 -9.38 6.78
C VAL A 160 -17.96 -9.38 5.33
N VAL A 161 -17.57 -10.53 4.80
CA VAL A 161 -17.16 -10.64 3.39
C VAL A 161 -18.31 -10.28 2.45
N ALA A 162 -19.50 -10.82 2.67
CA ALA A 162 -20.68 -10.53 1.86
C ALA A 162 -21.07 -9.05 1.93
N SER A 163 -21.12 -8.45 3.12
CA SER A 163 -21.37 -7.02 3.30
C SER A 163 -20.35 -6.16 2.55
N ASN A 164 -19.06 -6.46 2.67
CA ASN A 164 -18.00 -5.75 1.94
C ASN A 164 -18.17 -5.86 0.41
N ILE A 165 -18.65 -7.01 -0.10
CA ILE A 165 -18.89 -7.18 -1.53
C ILE A 165 -20.08 -6.30 -1.98
N MET A 166 -21.18 -6.35 -1.23
CA MET A 166 -22.39 -5.58 -1.52
C MET A 166 -22.18 -4.07 -1.44
N GLU A 167 -21.41 -3.58 -0.47
CA GLU A 167 -21.23 -2.13 -0.30
C GLU A 167 -20.30 -1.52 -1.35
N VAL A 168 -19.19 -2.20 -1.67
CA VAL A 168 -18.10 -1.56 -2.42
C VAL A 168 -17.54 -2.35 -3.60
N LYS A 169 -17.96 -3.61 -3.82
CA LYS A 169 -17.43 -4.43 -4.92
C LYS A 169 -18.40 -4.54 -6.08
N ILE A 170 -19.69 -4.70 -5.84
CA ILE A 170 -20.69 -4.74 -6.91
C ILE A 170 -20.78 -3.40 -7.67
N SER A 171 -20.47 -2.28 -7.02
CA SER A 171 -20.39 -0.94 -7.62
C SER A 171 -19.05 -0.64 -8.31
N SER A 172 -18.13 -1.61 -8.34
CA SER A 172 -16.85 -1.49 -9.05
C SER A 172 -17.10 -1.36 -10.56
N PRO A 173 -16.27 -0.59 -11.30
CA PRO A 173 -16.32 -0.55 -12.76
C PRO A 173 -16.16 -1.92 -13.43
N ASP A 174 -15.60 -2.91 -12.71
CA ASP A 174 -15.51 -4.30 -13.16
C ASP A 174 -16.90 -4.95 -13.40
N TYR A 175 -17.94 -4.52 -12.68
CA TYR A 175 -19.27 -5.14 -12.70
C TYR A 175 -20.35 -4.21 -13.27
N LYS A 176 -19.96 -3.21 -14.06
CA LYS A 176 -20.89 -2.21 -14.64
C LYS A 176 -22.00 -2.83 -15.50
N ASP A 177 -21.72 -3.98 -16.12
CA ASP A 177 -22.61 -4.69 -17.04
C ASP A 177 -23.24 -5.95 -16.39
N CYS A 178 -23.11 -6.12 -15.07
CA CYS A 178 -23.60 -7.28 -14.31
C CYS A 178 -24.69 -6.86 -13.33
N ASN A 179 -25.65 -7.76 -13.06
CA ASN A 179 -26.55 -7.57 -11.92
C ASN A 179 -25.87 -7.95 -10.59
N SER A 180 -26.48 -7.56 -9.47
CA SER A 180 -25.90 -7.78 -8.13
C SER A 180 -25.65 -9.25 -7.80
N ALA A 181 -26.51 -10.16 -8.26
CA ALA A 181 -26.37 -11.60 -7.97
C ALA A 181 -25.20 -12.22 -8.76
N GLU A 182 -25.10 -11.88 -10.05
CA GLU A 182 -23.97 -12.30 -10.92
C GLU A 182 -22.64 -11.73 -10.42
N ALA A 183 -22.61 -10.45 -10.05
CA ALA A 183 -21.41 -9.79 -9.53
C ALA A 183 -20.96 -10.42 -8.20
N MET A 184 -21.90 -10.77 -7.31
CA MET A 184 -21.61 -11.46 -6.06
C MET A 184 -21.01 -12.85 -6.32
N ASP A 185 -21.65 -13.66 -7.15
CA ASP A 185 -21.18 -15.02 -7.49
C ASP A 185 -19.78 -14.99 -8.14
N ASP A 186 -19.56 -14.09 -9.10
CA ASP A 186 -18.25 -13.90 -9.73
C ASP A 186 -17.18 -13.46 -8.70
N PHE A 187 -17.52 -12.54 -7.79
CA PHE A 187 -16.58 -12.06 -6.79
C PHE A 187 -16.22 -13.15 -5.77
N MET A 188 -17.17 -14.00 -5.39
CA MET A 188 -16.91 -15.15 -4.52
C MET A 188 -15.97 -16.15 -5.20
N LYS A 189 -16.20 -16.49 -6.47
CA LYS A 189 -15.28 -17.35 -7.24
C LYS A 189 -13.89 -16.71 -7.38
N ARG A 190 -13.84 -15.39 -7.57
CA ARG A 190 -12.59 -14.62 -7.59
C ARG A 190 -11.83 -14.73 -6.26
N ILE A 191 -12.52 -14.71 -5.12
CA ILE A 191 -11.88 -14.92 -3.81
C ILE A 191 -11.24 -16.30 -3.75
N SER A 192 -11.97 -17.34 -4.14
CA SER A 192 -11.48 -18.73 -4.11
C SER A 192 -10.22 -18.95 -4.96
N CYS A 193 -10.06 -18.22 -6.07
CA CYS A 193 -8.81 -18.26 -6.85
C CYS A 193 -7.57 -17.86 -6.03
N TYR A 194 -7.70 -16.99 -5.02
CA TYR A 194 -6.58 -16.57 -4.18
C TYR A 194 -6.36 -17.48 -2.96
N GLU A 195 -7.39 -18.16 -2.48
CA GLU A 195 -7.33 -19.01 -1.27
C GLU A 195 -6.29 -20.13 -1.43
N ALA A 196 -6.25 -20.80 -2.58
CA ALA A 196 -5.34 -21.91 -2.85
C ALA A 196 -3.84 -21.54 -2.76
N SER A 197 -3.49 -20.26 -2.97
CA SER A 197 -2.11 -19.78 -2.95
C SER A 197 -1.82 -18.82 -1.80
N TYR A 198 -2.80 -18.59 -0.91
CA TYR A 198 -2.64 -17.63 0.16
C TYR A 198 -1.70 -18.18 1.24
N GLN A 199 -0.62 -17.44 1.48
CA GLN A 199 0.34 -17.68 2.53
C GLN A 199 0.29 -16.47 3.49
N PRO A 200 -0.52 -16.55 4.57
CA PRO A 200 -0.59 -15.48 5.56
C PRO A 200 0.78 -15.12 6.11
N LEU A 201 0.93 -13.91 6.66
CA LEU A 201 2.15 -13.53 7.37
C LEU A 201 2.40 -14.47 8.56
N ASP A 202 3.63 -14.87 8.82
CA ASP A 202 3.98 -15.79 9.91
C ASP A 202 5.10 -15.17 10.78
N PRO A 203 4.74 -14.26 11.70
CA PRO A 203 5.72 -13.54 12.54
C PRO A 203 6.47 -14.45 13.52
N ASP A 204 5.98 -15.67 13.77
CA ASP A 204 6.65 -16.61 14.67
C ASP A 204 7.81 -17.34 13.96
N LYS A 205 7.70 -17.52 12.64
CA LYS A 205 8.69 -18.25 11.82
C LYS A 205 9.18 -17.41 10.63
N TYR A 206 8.50 -17.48 9.49
CA TYR A 206 9.03 -16.99 8.21
C TYR A 206 9.16 -15.47 8.13
N ASP A 207 8.24 -14.74 8.75
CA ASP A 207 8.13 -13.29 8.69
C ASP A 207 8.57 -12.62 10.02
N ARG A 208 9.37 -13.33 10.84
CA ARG A 208 9.83 -12.89 12.16
C ARG A 208 10.59 -11.57 12.15
N ASP A 209 11.34 -11.32 11.08
CA ASP A 209 12.15 -10.11 10.94
C ASP A 209 11.43 -8.97 10.22
N LEU A 210 10.18 -9.18 9.80
CA LEU A 210 9.39 -8.17 9.11
C LEU A 210 8.60 -7.29 10.08
N SER A 211 8.58 -5.99 9.79
CA SER A 211 7.73 -5.03 10.49
C SER A 211 6.31 -5.12 9.96
N LEU A 212 5.37 -5.53 10.81
CA LEU A 212 4.00 -5.81 10.38
C LEU A 212 2.97 -5.60 11.49
N ILE A 213 1.74 -5.42 11.04
CA ILE A 213 0.52 -5.54 11.85
C ILE A 213 -0.47 -6.46 11.13
N LYS A 214 -1.05 -7.41 11.86
CA LYS A 214 -2.22 -8.15 11.45
C LYS A 214 -3.46 -7.59 12.14
N VAL A 215 -4.44 -7.21 11.35
CA VAL A 215 -5.78 -6.81 11.79
C VAL A 215 -6.70 -8.01 11.60
N ILE A 216 -7.22 -8.55 12.70
CA ILE A 216 -7.98 -9.80 12.71
C ILE A 216 -9.42 -9.51 13.13
N ASP A 217 -10.36 -10.05 12.37
CA ASP A 217 -11.81 -9.94 12.59
C ASP A 217 -12.26 -8.49 12.77
N VAL A 218 -11.96 -7.66 11.76
CA VAL A 218 -12.36 -6.23 11.70
C VAL A 218 -11.84 -5.43 12.90
N GLY A 219 -10.65 -5.77 13.39
CA GLY A 219 -9.99 -5.05 14.48
C GLY A 219 -10.36 -5.56 15.87
N ARG A 220 -11.02 -6.72 15.99
CA ARG A 220 -11.22 -7.39 17.27
C ARG A 220 -9.91 -7.80 17.93
N ARG A 221 -8.90 -8.13 17.12
CA ARG A 221 -7.56 -8.51 17.60
C ARG A 221 -6.48 -7.99 16.67
N PHE A 222 -5.34 -7.68 17.26
CA PHE A 222 -4.14 -7.26 16.55
C PHE A 222 -2.95 -8.15 16.91
N LEU A 223 -2.07 -8.37 15.93
CA LEU A 223 -0.74 -8.92 16.15
C LEU A 223 0.24 -7.93 15.54
N VAL A 224 1.12 -7.36 16.37
CA VAL A 224 2.13 -6.38 15.93
C VAL A 224 3.52 -6.99 16.09
N ASN A 225 4.39 -6.86 15.09
CA ASN A 225 5.77 -7.35 15.13
C ASN A 225 6.74 -6.26 14.64
N ARG A 226 7.85 -6.08 15.39
CA ARG A 226 9.01 -5.23 15.05
C ARG A 226 8.68 -3.84 14.49
N VAL A 227 7.98 -3.01 15.25
CA VAL A 227 7.79 -1.59 14.93
C VAL A 227 9.15 -0.87 14.94
N GLN A 228 9.51 -0.20 13.85
CA GLN A 228 10.85 0.38 13.65
C GLN A 228 10.94 1.86 13.99
N ASP A 229 9.83 2.61 13.89
CA ASP A 229 9.86 4.06 14.07
C ASP A 229 8.52 4.64 14.52
N HIS A 230 8.52 5.95 14.76
CA HIS A 230 7.35 6.68 15.24
C HIS A 230 6.18 6.67 14.25
N ILE A 231 6.43 6.53 12.93
CA ILE A 231 5.35 6.54 11.95
C ILE A 231 4.65 5.19 11.97
N GLN A 232 5.40 4.08 12.03
CA GLN A 232 4.85 2.74 12.19
C GLN A 232 4.11 2.58 13.53
N SER A 233 4.57 3.24 14.60
CA SER A 233 3.89 3.24 15.89
C SER A 233 2.60 4.07 15.93
N ARG A 234 2.47 5.07 15.05
CA ARG A 234 1.26 5.91 14.95
C ARG A 234 0.20 5.29 14.04
N ILE A 235 0.62 4.51 13.04
CA ILE A 235 -0.24 3.74 12.15
C ILE A 235 -0.93 2.63 12.94
#